data_AF-A0A9E4R3V7-F1
#
_entry.id   AF-A0A9E4R3V7-F1
#
_cell.length_a   1.000
_cell.length_b   1.000
_cell.length_c   1.000
_cell.angle_alpha   90.00
_cell.angle_beta   90.00
_cell.angle_gamma   90.00
#
_symmetry.space_group_name_H-M   'P 1'
#
loop_
_entity.id
_entity.type
_entity.pdbx_description
1 polymer ?
#
loop_
_entity_poly.entity_id
_entity_poly.type
_entity_poly.pdbx_seq_one_letter_code
_entity_poly.pdbx_strand_id
1 'polypeptide(L)'
;MTKALEGIRVIDMTHDQAGPSCTQMLAWLGAEVIKIEMADGYGDRARYLRRDDPDLDSYFFLVLNSNKKSTTLNLRDPRAKEIFRTLVKDADILAENRGPGAMDRLGFGYDEMSKLNPRLIYASVKGFGSFGPYADYKCFEPVAQATSGALSVTGFNDRPPALVGAGVGDSGTGMHTVIGILAALVQRNVA
;
A
#
# COMPACT_ATOMS: atom_id res chain seq x y z
N MET A 1 -9.80 -20.21 -17.98
CA MET A 1 -10.09 -20.32 -16.53
C MET A 1 -10.29 -18.92 -16.00
N THR A 2 -11.24 -18.72 -15.09
CA THR A 2 -11.43 -17.45 -14.38
C THR A 2 -10.23 -17.17 -13.47
N LYS A 3 -9.91 -15.91 -13.24
CA LYS A 3 -8.81 -15.54 -12.33
C LYS A 3 -9.27 -15.60 -10.87
N ALA A 4 -8.33 -15.80 -9.94
CA ALA A 4 -8.65 -16.02 -8.53
C ALA A 4 -9.38 -14.84 -7.87
N LEU A 5 -9.02 -13.61 -8.24
CA LEU A 5 -9.63 -12.38 -7.74
C LEU A 5 -10.46 -11.64 -8.81
N GLU A 6 -10.95 -12.38 -9.81
CA GLU A 6 -11.86 -11.79 -10.80
C GLU A 6 -13.12 -11.24 -10.11
N GLY A 7 -13.49 -10.01 -10.45
CA GLY A 7 -14.61 -9.29 -9.83
C GLY A 7 -14.27 -8.55 -8.52
N ILE A 8 -13.06 -8.70 -7.98
CA ILE A 8 -12.60 -7.94 -6.82
C ILE A 8 -12.08 -6.57 -7.26
N ARG A 9 -12.58 -5.48 -6.65
CA ARG A 9 -12.11 -4.12 -6.89
C ARG A 9 -11.28 -3.58 -5.72
N VAL A 10 -10.09 -3.06 -6.03
CA VAL A 10 -9.15 -2.46 -5.08
C VAL A 10 -8.96 -0.99 -5.38
N ILE A 11 -9.18 -0.13 -4.38
CA ILE A 11 -8.73 1.26 -4.39
C ILE A 11 -7.35 1.31 -3.76
N ASP A 12 -6.35 1.61 -4.57
CA ASP A 12 -4.95 1.63 -4.18
C ASP A 12 -4.49 3.07 -3.91
N MET A 13 -4.42 3.42 -2.62
CA MET A 13 -3.88 4.69 -2.10
C MET A 13 -2.41 4.56 -1.67
N THR A 14 -1.72 3.49 -2.10
CA THR A 14 -0.36 3.19 -1.69
C THR A 14 0.69 3.86 -2.58
N HIS A 15 1.91 4.02 -2.05
CA HIS A 15 3.06 4.58 -2.74
C HIS A 15 4.38 3.91 -2.31
N ASP A 16 5.47 4.19 -3.02
CA ASP A 16 6.78 3.55 -2.82
C ASP A 16 6.71 2.02 -3.02
N GLN A 17 7.02 1.18 -2.03
CA GLN A 17 7.23 -0.26 -2.24
C GLN A 17 6.27 -1.19 -1.49
N ALA A 18 6.14 -1.04 -0.17
CA ALA A 18 5.41 -2.01 0.65
C ALA A 18 3.95 -2.19 0.21
N GLY A 19 3.19 -1.09 0.13
CA GLY A 19 1.80 -1.13 -0.33
C GLY A 19 1.67 -1.48 -1.82
N PRO A 20 2.45 -0.87 -2.74
CA PRO A 20 2.34 -1.18 -4.16
C PRO A 20 2.66 -2.64 -4.51
N SER A 21 3.60 -3.27 -3.80
CA SER A 21 3.89 -4.70 -3.98
C SER A 21 2.70 -5.59 -3.61
N CYS A 22 1.94 -5.23 -2.57
CA CYS A 22 0.70 -5.90 -2.19
C CYS A 22 -0.35 -5.77 -3.29
N THR A 23 -0.68 -4.54 -3.70
CA THR A 23 -1.76 -4.30 -4.66
C THR A 23 -1.42 -4.78 -6.06
N GLN A 24 -0.14 -4.78 -6.47
CA GLN A 24 0.28 -5.41 -7.71
C GLN A 24 0.05 -6.93 -7.69
N MET A 25 0.36 -7.60 -6.58
CA MET A 25 0.09 -9.04 -6.46
C MET A 25 -1.42 -9.33 -6.59
N LEU A 26 -2.27 -8.52 -5.98
CA LEU A 26 -3.73 -8.64 -6.14
C LEU A 26 -4.16 -8.45 -7.61
N ALA A 27 -3.56 -7.48 -8.32
CA ALA A 27 -3.81 -7.27 -9.76
C ALA A 27 -3.42 -8.49 -10.60
N TRP A 28 -2.25 -9.11 -10.31
CA TRP A 28 -1.80 -10.33 -10.99
C TRP A 28 -2.71 -11.52 -10.73
N LEU A 29 -3.28 -11.62 -9.54
CA LEU A 29 -4.29 -12.62 -9.19
C LEU A 29 -5.68 -12.34 -9.79
N GLY A 30 -5.87 -11.19 -10.44
CA GLY A 30 -7.04 -10.88 -11.26
C GLY A 30 -7.92 -9.74 -10.75
N ALA A 31 -7.57 -9.08 -9.64
CA ALA A 31 -8.34 -7.95 -9.13
C ALA A 31 -8.25 -6.73 -10.07
N GLU A 32 -9.33 -5.95 -10.14
CA GLU A 32 -9.29 -4.62 -10.72
C GLU A 32 -8.67 -3.65 -9.72
N VAL A 33 -7.44 -3.21 -9.98
CA VAL A 33 -6.72 -2.28 -9.10
C VAL A 33 -6.72 -0.88 -9.71
N ILE A 34 -7.31 0.07 -8.99
CA ILE A 34 -7.37 1.49 -9.35
C ILE A 34 -6.46 2.26 -8.40
N LYS A 35 -5.28 2.63 -8.89
CA LYS A 35 -4.33 3.47 -8.16
C LYS A 35 -4.78 4.93 -8.19
N ILE A 36 -4.98 5.50 -7.01
CA ILE A 36 -5.33 6.90 -6.82
C ILE A 36 -4.06 7.65 -6.44
N GLU A 37 -3.61 8.48 -7.36
CA GLU A 37 -2.41 9.30 -7.19
C GLU A 37 -2.78 10.72 -6.83
N MET A 38 -1.91 11.40 -6.07
CA MET A 38 -2.15 12.80 -5.72
C MET A 38 -2.04 13.65 -6.98
N ALA A 39 -3.02 14.54 -7.20
CA ALA A 39 -3.00 15.50 -8.30
C ALA A 39 -2.11 16.71 -7.97
N ASP A 40 -0.86 16.45 -7.56
CA ASP A 40 0.16 17.44 -7.20
C ASP A 40 1.23 17.63 -8.27
N GLY A 41 1.08 16.95 -9.41
CA GLY A 41 2.03 16.93 -10.52
C GLY A 41 3.11 15.84 -10.40
N TYR A 42 3.17 15.13 -9.27
CA TYR A 42 4.20 14.12 -9.01
C TYR A 42 3.63 12.71 -8.83
N GLY A 43 2.43 12.58 -8.26
CA GLY A 43 1.79 11.29 -8.05
C GLY A 43 2.58 10.40 -7.07
N ASP A 44 2.76 9.12 -7.40
CA ASP A 44 3.62 8.22 -6.64
C ASP A 44 5.10 8.64 -6.75
N ARG A 45 5.78 8.78 -5.61
CA ARG A 45 7.20 9.12 -5.54
C ARG A 45 8.06 8.13 -6.34
N ALA A 46 7.64 6.88 -6.44
CA ALA A 46 8.34 5.87 -7.21
C ALA A 46 8.50 6.26 -8.69
N ARG A 47 7.62 7.09 -9.27
CA ARG A 47 7.70 7.52 -10.68
C ARG A 47 8.99 8.21 -11.05
N TYR A 48 9.62 8.93 -10.12
CA TYR A 48 10.80 9.76 -10.42
C TYR A 48 12.03 9.41 -9.57
N LEU A 49 11.91 8.49 -8.61
CA LEU A 49 13.07 8.00 -7.84
C LEU A 49 14.04 7.25 -8.74
N ARG A 50 15.30 7.72 -8.79
CA ARG A 50 16.41 7.08 -9.53
C ARG A 50 16.07 6.82 -11.01
N ARG A 51 15.26 7.69 -11.63
CA ARG A 51 14.96 7.60 -13.06
C ARG A 51 16.23 7.82 -13.89
N ASP A 52 16.40 6.99 -14.91
CA ASP A 52 17.49 7.15 -15.89
C ASP A 52 17.14 8.23 -16.93
N ASP A 53 15.85 8.41 -17.23
CA ASP A 53 15.31 9.37 -18.18
C ASP A 53 14.29 10.29 -17.46
N PRO A 54 14.42 11.63 -17.57
CA PRO A 54 13.51 12.57 -16.92
C PRO A 54 12.09 12.63 -17.48
N ASP A 55 11.85 12.11 -18.68
CA ASP A 55 10.55 12.16 -19.36
C ASP A 55 9.78 10.84 -19.23
N LEU A 56 10.39 9.80 -18.64
CA LEU A 56 9.79 8.48 -18.43
C LEU A 56 9.62 8.16 -16.95
N ASP A 57 8.67 7.26 -16.67
CA ASP A 57 8.54 6.65 -15.35
C ASP A 57 9.79 5.81 -15.01
N SER A 58 10.25 5.90 -13.77
CA SER A 58 11.38 5.11 -13.29
C SER A 58 11.09 3.61 -13.32
N TYR A 59 12.15 2.81 -13.44
CA TYR A 59 12.05 1.36 -13.32
C TYR A 59 11.40 0.92 -11.99
N PHE A 60 11.66 1.65 -10.90
CA PHE A 60 11.08 1.36 -9.59
C PHE A 60 9.55 1.44 -9.60
N PHE A 61 8.97 2.42 -10.29
CA PHE A 61 7.52 2.49 -10.46
C PHE A 61 6.98 1.34 -11.31
N LEU A 62 7.62 1.08 -12.45
CA LEU A 62 7.16 0.11 -13.44
C LEU A 62 7.08 -1.31 -12.87
N VAL A 63 8.06 -1.73 -12.07
CA VAL A 63 8.11 -3.07 -11.47
C VAL A 63 7.16 -3.28 -10.29
N LEU A 64 6.51 -2.22 -9.79
CA LEU A 64 5.61 -2.27 -8.63
C LEU A 64 4.17 -1.86 -8.95
N ASN A 65 3.89 -1.44 -10.18
CA ASN A 65 2.58 -0.92 -10.57
C ASN A 65 2.04 -1.52 -11.88
N SER A 66 2.59 -2.65 -12.33
CA SER A 66 2.05 -3.40 -13.46
C SER A 66 0.60 -3.85 -13.19
N ASN A 67 -0.22 -3.92 -14.25
CA ASN A 67 -1.63 -4.32 -14.22
C ASN A 67 -2.58 -3.40 -13.43
N LYS A 68 -2.13 -2.21 -13.02
CA LYS A 68 -2.99 -1.22 -12.35
C LYS A 68 -3.53 -0.20 -13.34
N LYS A 69 -4.76 0.25 -13.13
CA LYS A 69 -5.27 1.51 -13.69
C LYS A 69 -4.77 2.65 -12.80
N SER A 70 -4.49 3.81 -13.37
CA SER A 70 -4.10 5.01 -12.60
C SER A 70 -5.04 6.17 -12.92
N THR A 71 -5.39 6.93 -11.88
CA THR A 71 -6.03 8.24 -12.00
C THR A 71 -5.52 9.16 -10.90
N THR A 72 -5.68 10.47 -11.09
CA THR A 72 -5.28 11.47 -10.10
C THR A 72 -6.49 12.07 -9.42
N LEU A 73 -6.40 12.28 -8.10
CA LEU A 73 -7.41 13.02 -7.33
C LEU A 73 -6.73 14.01 -6.39
N ASN A 74 -7.20 15.26 -6.40
CA ASN A 74 -6.82 16.24 -5.38
C ASN A 74 -7.75 16.11 -4.17
N LEU A 75 -7.41 15.24 -3.21
CA LEU A 75 -8.24 14.99 -2.02
C LEU A 75 -8.32 16.18 -1.03
N ARG A 76 -7.83 17.38 -1.41
CA ARG A 76 -8.14 18.63 -0.72
C ARG A 76 -9.42 19.29 -1.26
N ASP A 77 -9.82 19.01 -2.50
CA ASP A 77 -11.07 19.48 -3.09
C ASP A 77 -12.24 18.62 -2.56
N PRO A 78 -13.29 19.22 -1.95
CA PRO A 78 -14.48 18.50 -1.51
C PRO A 78 -15.14 17.63 -2.59
N ARG A 79 -15.11 18.06 -3.87
CA ARG A 79 -15.66 17.28 -4.99
C ARG A 79 -14.84 16.01 -5.25
N ALA A 80 -13.51 16.12 -5.19
CA ALA A 80 -12.63 14.96 -5.34
C ALA A 80 -12.79 13.99 -4.16
N LYS A 81 -13.07 14.50 -2.96
CA LYS A 81 -13.42 13.66 -1.81
C LYS A 81 -14.69 12.86 -2.07
N GLU A 82 -15.70 13.47 -2.70
CA GLU A 82 -16.94 12.77 -3.02
C GLU A 82 -16.78 11.71 -4.11
N ILE A 83 -15.98 12.02 -5.13
CA ILE A 83 -15.57 11.02 -6.14
C ILE A 83 -14.86 9.84 -5.46
N PHE A 84 -13.94 10.11 -4.54
CA PHE A 84 -13.24 9.06 -3.80
C PHE A 84 -14.19 8.21 -2.96
N ARG A 85 -15.16 8.82 -2.26
CA ARG A 85 -16.19 8.07 -1.52
C ARG A 85 -17.01 7.17 -2.44
N THR A 86 -17.36 7.66 -3.62
CA THR A 86 -18.09 6.87 -4.62
C THR A 86 -17.28 5.65 -5.04
N LEU A 87 -15.97 5.83 -5.31
CA LEU A 87 -15.07 4.72 -5.63
C LEU A 87 -14.97 3.69 -4.51
N VAL A 88 -14.86 4.13 -3.25
CA VAL A 88 -14.76 3.24 -2.08
C VAL A 88 -16.08 2.50 -1.79
N LYS A 89 -17.23 3.14 -2.05
CA LYS A 89 -18.55 2.53 -1.86
C LYS A 89 -18.74 1.26 -2.69
N ASP A 90 -18.15 1.23 -3.88
CA ASP A 90 -18.23 0.11 -4.83
C ASP A 90 -16.96 -0.77 -4.83
N ALA A 91 -16.07 -0.60 -3.85
CA ALA A 91 -14.83 -1.35 -3.73
C ALA A 91 -14.93 -2.50 -2.71
N ASP A 92 -14.11 -3.52 -2.91
CA ASP A 92 -13.92 -4.59 -1.93
C ASP A 92 -12.82 -4.26 -0.94
N ILE A 93 -11.75 -3.60 -1.42
CA ILE A 93 -10.54 -3.33 -0.67
C ILE A 93 -10.13 -1.88 -0.86
N LEU A 94 -9.78 -1.21 0.24
CA LEU A 94 -9.03 0.04 0.23
C LEU A 94 -7.66 -0.24 0.85
N ALA A 95 -6.59 -0.05 0.09
CA ALA A 95 -5.21 -0.27 0.53
C ALA A 95 -4.47 1.06 0.66
N GLU A 96 -3.81 1.29 1.79
CA GLU A 96 -3.03 2.51 2.04
C GLU A 96 -1.77 2.22 2.88
N ASN A 97 -0.72 3.04 2.66
CA ASN A 97 0.52 2.98 3.43
C ASN A 97 1.03 4.39 3.79
N ARG A 98 0.11 5.33 4.01
CA ARG A 98 0.47 6.70 4.38
C ARG A 98 0.91 6.75 5.83
N GLY A 99 1.61 7.83 6.17
CA GLY A 99 2.06 8.08 7.53
C GLY A 99 0.90 8.10 8.53
N PRO A 100 1.16 7.84 9.82
CA PRO A 100 0.15 7.80 10.87
C PRO A 100 -0.82 9.01 10.84
N GLY A 101 -2.12 8.71 10.94
CA GLY A 101 -3.21 9.68 10.91
C GLY A 101 -3.44 10.40 9.58
N ALA A 102 -2.69 10.10 8.51
CA ALA A 102 -2.81 10.83 7.25
C ALA A 102 -4.16 10.61 6.58
N MET A 103 -4.65 9.38 6.56
CA MET A 103 -5.96 9.06 6.00
C MET A 103 -7.10 9.63 6.85
N ASP A 104 -6.96 9.63 8.18
CA ASP A 104 -7.93 10.24 9.10
C ASP A 104 -8.06 11.74 8.85
N ARG A 105 -6.94 12.46 8.71
CA ARG A 105 -6.94 13.89 8.38
C ARG A 105 -7.57 14.20 7.03
N LEU A 106 -7.54 13.26 6.09
CA LEU A 106 -8.23 13.39 4.80
C LEU A 106 -9.74 13.09 4.90
N GLY A 107 -10.18 12.43 5.97
CA GLY A 107 -11.55 11.97 6.18
C GLY A 107 -11.82 10.58 5.61
N PHE A 108 -10.77 9.76 5.46
CA PHE A 108 -10.79 8.43 4.85
C PHE A 108 -10.15 7.36 5.74
N GLY A 109 -10.20 7.59 7.06
CA GLY A 109 -9.82 6.63 8.08
C GLY A 109 -10.73 5.40 8.11
N TYR A 110 -10.32 4.38 8.86
CA TYR A 110 -11.09 3.14 8.99
C TYR A 110 -12.52 3.38 9.48
N ASP A 111 -12.69 4.19 10.53
CA ASP A 111 -14.01 4.44 11.14
C ASP A 111 -15.00 5.09 10.17
N GLU A 112 -14.51 5.97 9.29
CA GLU A 112 -15.36 6.63 8.28
C GLU A 112 -15.63 5.71 7.09
N MET A 113 -14.63 4.96 6.63
CA MET A 113 -14.77 4.09 5.46
C MET A 113 -15.59 2.83 5.77
N SER A 114 -15.51 2.29 6.99
CA SER A 114 -16.33 1.16 7.44
C SER A 114 -17.82 1.51 7.56
N LYS A 115 -18.15 2.75 7.96
CA LYS A 115 -19.54 3.25 7.93
C LYS A 115 -20.05 3.42 6.50
N LEU A 116 -19.20 3.93 5.61
CA LEU A 116 -19.53 4.15 4.19
C LEU A 116 -19.77 2.82 3.45
N ASN A 117 -18.93 1.82 3.70
CA ASN A 117 -19.01 0.51 3.11
C ASN A 117 -18.68 -0.57 4.17
N PRO A 118 -19.72 -1.15 4.83
CA PRO A 118 -19.53 -2.17 5.87
C PRO A 118 -18.89 -3.48 5.39
N ARG A 119 -18.81 -3.70 4.08
CA ARG A 119 -18.16 -4.88 3.47
C ARG A 119 -16.70 -4.62 3.05
N LEU A 120 -16.22 -3.39 3.24
CA LEU A 120 -14.88 -2.97 2.85
C LEU A 120 -13.81 -3.64 3.71
N ILE A 121 -12.80 -4.20 3.06
CA ILE A 121 -11.55 -4.58 3.71
C ILE A 121 -10.61 -3.37 3.66
N TYR A 122 -10.31 -2.80 4.83
CA TYR A 122 -9.36 -1.70 4.94
C TYR A 122 -7.97 -2.23 5.28
N ALA A 123 -7.07 -2.19 4.31
CA ALA A 123 -5.70 -2.66 4.46
C ALA A 123 -4.76 -1.46 4.68
N SER A 124 -4.14 -1.40 5.86
CA SER A 124 -3.18 -0.37 6.21
C SER A 124 -1.80 -0.98 6.47
N VAL A 125 -0.78 -0.49 5.75
CA VAL A 125 0.62 -0.80 6.02
C VAL A 125 1.23 0.32 6.84
N LYS A 126 1.85 -0.02 7.98
CA LYS A 126 2.52 0.90 8.90
C LYS A 126 3.84 0.29 9.35
N GLY A 127 4.79 1.15 9.71
CA GLY A 127 6.11 0.72 10.18
C GLY A 127 6.11 -0.10 11.45
N PHE A 128 5.32 0.35 12.44
CA PHE A 128 5.27 -0.24 13.78
C PHE A 128 3.83 -0.60 14.21
N GLY A 129 2.93 -0.79 13.25
CA GLY A 129 1.50 -1.00 13.50
C GLY A 129 0.74 0.29 13.82
N SER A 130 -0.52 0.13 14.27
CA SER A 130 -1.44 1.24 14.59
C SER A 130 -1.52 1.57 16.08
N PHE A 131 -0.75 0.86 16.92
CA PHE A 131 -0.74 1.01 18.37
C PHE A 131 0.65 0.71 18.93
N GLY A 132 0.90 1.14 20.16
CA GLY A 132 2.19 0.95 20.84
C GLY A 132 3.13 2.16 20.74
N PRO A 133 4.31 2.09 21.39
CA PRO A 133 5.17 3.24 21.63
C PRO A 133 5.80 3.86 20.37
N TYR A 134 5.82 3.10 19.27
CA TYR A 134 6.42 3.53 17.99
C TYR A 134 5.38 3.77 16.89
N ALA A 135 4.07 3.72 17.19
CA ALA A 135 3.01 3.81 16.19
C ALA A 135 3.08 5.08 15.33
N ASP A 136 3.57 6.19 15.90
CA ASP A 136 3.70 7.47 15.20
C ASP A 136 5.00 7.62 14.39
N TYR A 137 5.89 6.62 14.41
CA TYR A 137 7.20 6.70 13.79
C TYR A 137 7.13 6.37 12.30
N LYS A 138 7.89 7.12 11.50
CA LYS A 138 8.12 6.79 10.10
C LYS A 138 9.08 5.61 10.00
N CYS A 139 8.82 4.71 9.08
CA CYS A 139 9.63 3.53 8.86
C CYS A 139 9.78 3.29 7.36
N PHE A 140 11.03 3.10 6.94
CA PHE A 140 11.41 2.63 5.61
C PHE A 140 12.25 1.37 5.78
N GLU A 141 12.50 0.64 4.69
CA GLU A 141 13.22 -0.65 4.68
C GLU A 141 14.37 -0.77 5.70
N PRO A 142 15.39 0.13 5.76
CA PRO A 142 16.49 -0.03 6.71
C PRO A 142 16.05 0.04 8.18
N VAL A 143 15.06 0.87 8.49
CA VAL A 143 14.51 1.02 9.85
C VAL A 143 13.73 -0.23 10.24
N ALA A 144 12.93 -0.78 9.32
CA ALA A 144 12.19 -2.02 9.54
C ALA A 144 13.14 -3.19 9.80
N GLN A 145 14.23 -3.31 9.03
CA GLN A 145 15.24 -4.33 9.28
C GLN A 145 15.96 -4.13 10.61
N ALA A 146 16.31 -2.89 10.96
CA ALA A 146 17.02 -2.59 12.21
C ALA A 146 16.17 -2.92 13.45
N THR A 147 14.87 -2.67 13.38
CA THR A 147 13.95 -2.81 14.52
C THR A 147 13.31 -4.19 14.65
N SER A 148 13.32 -4.99 13.58
CA SER A 148 12.82 -6.38 13.59
C SER A 148 13.83 -7.39 14.12
N GLY A 149 15.07 -6.97 14.39
CA GLY A 149 16.18 -7.86 14.75
C GLY A 149 16.92 -8.47 13.56
N ALA A 150 16.44 -8.27 12.32
CA ALA A 150 17.08 -8.81 11.12
C ALA A 150 18.54 -8.38 10.99
N LEU A 151 18.84 -7.10 11.25
CA LEU A 151 20.23 -6.61 11.22
C LEU A 151 21.09 -7.23 12.32
N SER A 152 20.52 -7.48 13.51
CA SER A 152 21.26 -8.07 14.63
C SER A 152 21.84 -9.45 14.33
N VAL A 153 21.27 -10.16 13.34
CA VAL A 153 21.66 -11.52 12.97
C VAL A 153 22.21 -11.62 11.55
N THR A 154 22.43 -10.49 10.87
CA THR A 154 22.89 -10.44 9.48
C THR A 154 24.24 -9.73 9.37
N GLY A 155 25.24 -10.43 8.86
CA GLY A 155 26.59 -9.90 8.65
C GLY A 155 27.67 -10.84 9.20
N PHE A 156 28.81 -10.26 9.55
CA PHE A 156 29.94 -10.97 10.15
C PHE A 156 30.21 -10.42 11.55
N ASN A 157 30.64 -11.28 12.49
CA ASN A 157 30.82 -10.93 13.90
C ASN A 157 31.84 -9.80 14.14
N ASP A 158 32.77 -9.59 13.20
CA ASP A 158 33.85 -8.59 13.25
C ASP A 158 33.50 -7.29 12.52
N ARG A 159 32.25 -7.12 12.05
CA ARG A 159 31.80 -5.98 11.25
C ARG A 159 30.47 -5.42 11.75
N PRO A 160 30.12 -4.16 11.41
CA PRO A 160 28.78 -3.65 11.64
C PRO A 160 27.71 -4.52 10.96
N PRO A 161 26.46 -4.52 11.50
CA PRO A 161 25.33 -5.19 10.87
C PRO A 161 25.15 -4.84 9.39
N ALA A 162 24.81 -5.83 8.57
CA ALA A 162 24.59 -5.66 7.15
C ALA A 162 23.09 -5.66 6.81
N LEU A 163 22.68 -4.75 5.93
CA LEU A 163 21.32 -4.77 5.38
C LEU A 163 21.12 -6.04 4.54
N VAL A 164 19.97 -6.67 4.71
CA VAL A 164 19.48 -7.72 3.81
C VAL A 164 19.13 -7.07 2.48
N GLY A 165 19.71 -7.58 1.38
CA GLY A 165 19.48 -7.03 0.05
C GLY A 165 18.05 -7.26 -0.47
N ALA A 166 17.39 -8.33 -0.02
CA ALA A 166 15.96 -8.52 -0.27
C ALA A 166 15.15 -7.50 0.53
N GLY A 167 14.15 -6.87 -0.12
CA GLY A 167 13.25 -5.90 0.51
C GLY A 167 12.26 -6.55 1.48
N VAL A 168 12.75 -7.09 2.59
CA VAL A 168 11.98 -7.83 3.59
C VAL A 168 11.08 -6.93 4.44
N GLY A 169 11.48 -5.68 4.67
CA GLY A 169 10.70 -4.67 5.38
C GLY A 169 9.58 -4.06 4.54
N ASP A 170 9.81 -3.89 3.24
CA ASP A 170 8.85 -3.30 2.30
C ASP A 170 8.04 -4.41 1.61
N SER A 171 8.62 -5.08 0.60
CA SER A 171 7.91 -6.11 -0.17
C SER A 171 7.51 -7.31 0.69
N GLY A 172 8.32 -7.66 1.69
CA GLY A 172 7.95 -8.68 2.67
C GLY A 172 6.69 -8.31 3.46
N THR A 173 6.58 -7.06 3.93
CA THR A 173 5.35 -6.54 4.56
C THR A 173 4.18 -6.51 3.59
N GLY A 174 4.42 -6.16 2.32
CA GLY A 174 3.42 -6.24 1.26
C GLY A 174 2.83 -7.64 1.10
N MET A 175 3.67 -8.68 1.10
CA MET A 175 3.19 -10.07 1.02
C MET A 175 2.40 -10.51 2.25
N HIS A 176 2.81 -10.09 3.45
CA HIS A 176 2.01 -10.33 4.67
C HIS A 176 0.63 -9.63 4.58
N THR A 177 0.60 -8.44 3.98
CA THR A 177 -0.66 -7.70 3.75
C THR A 177 -1.56 -8.44 2.77
N VAL A 178 -1.01 -9.01 1.68
CA VAL A 178 -1.77 -9.88 0.76
C VAL A 178 -2.41 -11.04 1.52
N ILE A 179 -1.65 -11.74 2.38
CA ILE A 179 -2.17 -12.86 3.19
C ILE A 179 -3.36 -12.41 4.04
N GLY A 180 -3.24 -11.26 4.73
CA GLY A 180 -4.33 -10.70 5.53
C GLY A 180 -5.56 -10.34 4.71
N ILE A 181 -5.37 -9.73 3.54
CA ILE A 181 -6.47 -9.37 2.62
C ILE A 181 -7.20 -10.63 2.12
N LEU A 182 -6.46 -11.66 1.68
CA LEU A 182 -7.06 -12.90 1.20
C LEU A 182 -7.83 -13.62 2.32
N ALA A 183 -7.29 -13.65 3.53
CA ALA A 183 -7.99 -14.20 4.69
C ALA A 183 -9.28 -13.42 5.00
N ALA A 184 -9.24 -12.08 4.96
CA ALA A 184 -10.41 -11.24 5.16
C ALA A 184 -11.47 -11.42 4.07
N LEU A 185 -11.06 -11.60 2.80
CA LEU A 185 -11.98 -11.93 1.70
C LEU A 185 -12.68 -13.27 1.92
N VAL A 186 -11.96 -14.29 2.38
CA VAL A 186 -12.54 -15.59 2.73
C VAL A 186 -13.52 -15.43 3.90
N GLN A 187 -13.12 -14.76 4.97
CA GLN A 187 -13.96 -14.52 6.15
C GLN A 187 -15.27 -13.81 5.76
N ARG A 188 -15.21 -12.79 4.91
CA ARG A 188 -16.36 -12.02 4.43
C ARG A 188 -17.37 -12.84 3.61
N ASN A 189 -16.93 -13.95 3.01
CA ASN A 189 -17.78 -14.81 2.18
C ASN A 189 -18.35 -16.01 2.94
N VAL A 190 -17.85 -16.30 4.14
CA VAL A 190 -18.34 -17.38 5.02
C VAL A 190 -19.30 -16.84 6.09
N ALA A 191 -19.23 -15.55 6.41
CA ALA A 191 -20.07 -14.85 7.38
C ALA A 191 -21.37 -14.31 6.78
#